data_AF-A0A5R2NGW2-F1
#
_entry.id   AF-A0A5R2NGW2-F1
#
_cell.length_a   1.000
_cell.length_b   1.000
_cell.length_c   1.000
_cell.angle_alpha   90.00
_cell.angle_beta   90.00
_cell.angle_gamma   90.00
#
_symmetry.space_group_name_H-M   'P 1'
#
loop_
_entity.id
_entity.type
_entity.pdbx_description
1 polymer ?
#
loop_
_entity_poly.entity_id
_entity_poly.type
_entity_poly.pdbx_seq_one_letter_code
_entity_poly.pdbx_strand_id
1 'polypeptide(L)'
;MIWSLQVLRFVAALMVVYVHAAQTAVTATGSNGLLPHDLQVAGFAGVDIFFVISGVIIARTAPCLTWRSFAWRRFRRIVPLYLLISIPYAIVAYKTGFGWRDAVATLLLWPATDQMTAPALPAAWTLCFEMLFYAAATMVLVDRRLLWGLLGIFGLAMMFRSAGPVLQFLGNPLIIEFGFGIALAYAPKWRPAVWCLPIGAAA
;
A
#
# COMPACT_ATOMS: atom_id res chain seq x y z
N MET A 1 -16.11 1.38 -14.52
CA MET A 1 -15.53 1.03 -13.20
C MET A 1 -16.09 -0.30 -12.79
N ILE A 2 -15.29 -1.16 -12.15
CA ILE A 2 -15.74 -2.50 -11.72
C ILE A 2 -16.21 -2.36 -10.27
N TRP A 3 -17.52 -2.47 -10.04
CA TRP A 3 -18.14 -2.30 -8.72
C TRP A 3 -17.55 -3.22 -7.65
N SER A 4 -17.24 -4.47 -8.01
CA SER A 4 -16.64 -5.44 -7.08
C SER A 4 -15.29 -4.98 -6.51
N LEU A 5 -14.45 -4.30 -7.31
CA LEU A 5 -13.18 -3.77 -6.81
C LEU A 5 -13.37 -2.61 -5.82
N GLN A 6 -14.42 -1.80 -6.00
CA GLN A 6 -14.71 -0.71 -5.08
C GLN A 6 -15.22 -1.22 -3.74
N VAL A 7 -16.12 -2.21 -3.76
CA VAL A 7 -16.60 -2.89 -2.55
C VAL A 7 -15.43 -3.53 -1.80
N LEU A 8 -14.55 -4.24 -2.52
CA LEU A 8 -13.40 -4.87 -1.88
C LEU A 8 -12.43 -3.85 -1.26
N ARG A 9 -12.21 -2.70 -1.91
CA ARG A 9 -11.42 -1.60 -1.32
C ARG A 9 -12.07 -1.01 -0.07
N PHE A 10 -13.40 -0.89 -0.06
CA PHE A 10 -14.14 -0.42 1.09
C PHE A 10 -13.99 -1.38 2.28
N VAL A 11 -14.17 -2.68 2.05
CA VAL A 11 -13.97 -3.72 3.07
C VAL A 11 -12.53 -3.70 3.59
N ALA A 12 -11.53 -3.68 2.70
CA ALA A 12 -10.12 -3.61 3.07
C ALA A 12 -9.79 -2.35 3.91
N ALA A 13 -10.33 -1.19 3.54
CA ALA A 13 -10.14 0.04 4.30
C ALA A 13 -10.77 -0.04 5.71
N LEU A 14 -11.96 -0.62 5.83
CA LEU A 14 -12.60 -0.82 7.14
C LEU A 14 -11.79 -1.75 8.04
N MET A 15 -11.23 -2.83 7.48
CA MET A 15 -10.35 -3.74 8.22
C MET A 15 -9.14 -2.99 8.80
N VAL A 16 -8.47 -2.16 7.98
CA VAL A 16 -7.30 -1.37 8.41
C VAL A 16 -7.67 -0.32 9.47
N VAL A 17 -8.77 0.39 9.28
CA VAL A 17 -9.27 1.39 10.26
C VAL A 17 -9.57 0.72 11.59
N TYR A 18 -10.21 -0.45 11.57
CA TYR A 18 -10.52 -1.20 12.78
C TYR A 18 -9.27 -1.58 13.57
N VAL A 19 -8.23 -2.09 12.90
CA VAL A 19 -6.97 -2.47 13.57
C VAL A 19 -6.30 -1.27 14.22
N HIS A 20 -6.18 -0.16 13.50
CA HIS A 20 -5.57 1.04 14.07
C HIS A 20 -6.39 1.62 15.23
N ALA A 21 -7.72 1.57 15.16
CA ALA A 21 -8.58 1.97 16.25
C ALA A 21 -8.41 1.06 17.48
N ALA A 22 -8.37 -0.27 17.27
CA ALA A 22 -8.17 -1.25 18.34
C ALA A 22 -6.80 -1.09 19.01
N GLN A 23 -5.72 -0.94 18.23
CA GLN A 23 -4.37 -0.69 18.74
C GLN A 23 -4.31 0.61 19.57
N THR A 24 -4.93 1.67 19.07
CA THR A 24 -4.98 2.95 19.77
C THR A 24 -5.75 2.81 21.09
N ALA A 25 -6.89 2.10 21.07
CA ALA A 25 -7.67 1.83 22.27
C ALA A 25 -6.90 1.01 23.32
N VAL A 26 -6.17 -0.03 22.89
CA VAL A 26 -5.29 -0.83 23.77
C VAL A 26 -4.24 0.07 24.42
N THR A 27 -3.54 0.90 23.65
CA THR A 27 -2.51 1.79 24.19
C THR A 27 -3.05 2.84 25.16
N ALA A 28 -4.28 3.32 24.95
CA ALA A 28 -4.88 4.37 25.76
C ALA A 28 -5.59 3.85 27.02
N THR A 29 -6.15 2.63 26.97
CA THR A 29 -7.07 2.13 28.01
C THR A 29 -6.70 0.75 28.57
N GLY A 30 -5.75 0.05 27.96
CA GLY A 30 -5.43 -1.35 28.29
C GLY A 30 -6.50 -2.36 27.87
N SER A 31 -7.58 -1.92 27.22
CA SER A 31 -8.66 -2.78 26.74
C SER A 31 -8.34 -3.33 25.34
N ASN A 32 -8.50 -4.64 25.14
CA ASN A 32 -8.29 -5.34 23.87
C ASN A 32 -9.36 -5.05 22.80
N GLY A 33 -9.97 -3.87 22.77
CA GLY A 33 -11.02 -3.53 21.81
C GLY A 33 -12.27 -4.40 21.93
N LEU A 34 -13.06 -4.49 20.84
CA LEU A 34 -14.35 -5.19 20.82
C LEU A 34 -14.26 -6.65 20.33
N LEU A 35 -13.21 -7.04 19.61
CA LEU A 35 -13.06 -8.36 19.00
C LEU A 35 -11.87 -9.11 19.59
N PRO A 36 -11.85 -10.46 19.54
CA PRO A 36 -10.70 -11.25 19.94
C PRO A 36 -9.41 -10.82 19.22
N HIS A 37 -8.27 -10.96 19.88
CA HIS A 37 -6.97 -10.52 19.35
C HIS A 37 -6.66 -11.13 17.98
N ASP A 38 -7.01 -12.40 17.76
CA ASP A 38 -6.79 -13.09 16.48
C ASP A 38 -7.54 -12.43 15.32
N LEU A 39 -8.74 -11.90 15.57
CA LEU A 39 -9.54 -11.20 14.58
C LEU A 39 -9.04 -9.77 14.34
N GLN A 40 -8.36 -9.16 15.31
CA GLN A 40 -7.65 -7.91 15.10
C GLN A 40 -6.43 -8.12 14.19
N VAL A 41 -5.70 -9.22 14.35
CA VAL A 41 -4.58 -9.54 13.46
C VAL A 41 -5.06 -9.77 12.03
N ALA A 42 -6.23 -10.37 11.84
CA ALA A 42 -6.84 -10.53 10.52
C ALA A 42 -7.14 -9.20 9.82
N GLY A 43 -7.32 -8.09 10.56
CA GLY A 43 -7.53 -6.78 9.94
C GLY A 43 -6.29 -6.22 9.24
N PHE A 44 -5.08 -6.72 9.55
CA PHE A 44 -3.88 -6.41 8.76
C PHE A 44 -3.96 -6.98 7.34
N ALA A 45 -4.72 -8.06 7.11
CA ALA A 45 -4.96 -8.58 5.77
C ALA A 45 -5.65 -7.57 4.85
N GLY A 46 -6.31 -6.53 5.42
CA GLY A 46 -6.82 -5.41 4.66
C GLY A 46 -5.72 -4.66 3.89
N VAL A 47 -4.50 -4.60 4.44
CA VAL A 47 -3.32 -4.02 3.77
C VAL A 47 -2.95 -4.85 2.54
N ASP A 48 -2.87 -6.18 2.70
CA ASP A 48 -2.46 -7.09 1.63
C ASP A 48 -3.47 -7.05 0.46
N ILE A 49 -4.76 -7.08 0.78
CA ILE A 49 -5.85 -6.92 -0.19
C ILE A 49 -5.72 -5.59 -0.94
N PHE A 50 -5.39 -4.50 -0.23
CA PHE A 50 -5.24 -3.18 -0.85
C PHE A 50 -4.10 -3.14 -1.87
N PHE A 51 -2.98 -3.83 -1.60
CA PHE A 51 -1.84 -3.90 -2.51
C PHE A 51 -2.11 -4.76 -3.74
N VAL A 52 -2.77 -5.92 -3.57
CA VAL A 52 -3.23 -6.73 -4.71
C VAL A 52 -4.17 -5.92 -5.61
N ILE A 53 -5.16 -5.23 -5.04
CA ILE A 53 -6.08 -4.39 -5.83
C ILE A 53 -5.34 -3.24 -6.51
N SER A 54 -4.36 -2.64 -5.83
CA SER A 54 -3.55 -1.57 -6.40
C SER A 54 -2.77 -2.06 -7.62
N GLY A 55 -2.22 -3.28 -7.58
CA GLY A 55 -1.62 -3.95 -8.72
C GLY A 55 -2.58 -4.08 -9.91
N VAL A 56 -3.79 -4.58 -9.65
CA VAL A 56 -4.83 -4.71 -10.69
C VAL A 56 -5.18 -3.35 -11.31
N ILE A 57 -5.44 -2.34 -10.48
CA ILE A 57 -5.85 -1.02 -10.95
C ILE A 57 -4.73 -0.34 -11.74
N ILE A 58 -3.49 -0.38 -11.26
CA ILE A 58 -2.36 0.23 -11.94
C ILE A 58 -2.11 -0.48 -13.28
N ALA A 59 -2.08 -1.82 -13.31
CA ALA A 59 -1.91 -2.57 -14.56
C ALA A 59 -2.99 -2.26 -15.61
N ARG A 60 -4.24 -2.06 -15.20
CA ARG A 60 -5.35 -1.75 -16.11
C ARG A 60 -5.40 -0.28 -16.54
N THR A 61 -4.98 0.65 -15.69
CA THR A 61 -5.14 2.10 -15.94
C THR A 61 -3.88 2.77 -16.48
N ALA A 62 -2.69 2.31 -16.09
CA ALA A 62 -1.42 2.90 -16.49
C ALA A 62 -1.21 2.90 -18.02
N PRO A 63 -1.46 1.79 -18.76
CA PRO A 63 -1.23 1.76 -20.21
C PRO A 63 -2.13 2.71 -21.02
N CYS A 64 -3.25 3.17 -20.43
CA CYS A 64 -4.16 4.11 -21.07
C CYS A 64 -3.70 5.58 -20.96
N LEU A 65 -2.62 5.85 -20.23
CA LEU A 65 -2.16 7.19 -19.90
C LEU A 65 -0.69 7.38 -20.30
N THR A 66 -0.30 8.63 -20.58
CA THR A 66 1.13 8.98 -20.67
C THR A 66 1.78 8.95 -19.29
N TRP A 67 3.08 8.67 -19.21
CA TRP A 67 3.82 8.64 -17.93
C TRP A 67 3.65 9.93 -17.12
N ARG A 68 3.69 11.11 -17.78
CA ARG A 68 3.47 12.43 -17.15
C ARG A 68 2.08 12.52 -16.52
N SER A 69 1.06 12.14 -17.29
CA SER A 69 -0.32 12.23 -16.87
C SER A 69 -0.67 11.23 -15.77
N PHE A 70 -0.07 10.03 -15.81
CA PHE A 70 -0.18 9.03 -14.77
C PHE A 70 0.44 9.55 -13.47
N ALA A 71 1.71 9.94 -13.49
CA ALA A 71 2.43 10.42 -12.30
C ALA A 71 1.75 11.64 -11.67
N TRP A 72 1.38 12.64 -12.47
CA TRP A 72 0.75 13.86 -11.97
C TRP A 72 -0.61 13.62 -11.30
N ARG A 73 -1.44 12.74 -11.88
CA ARG A 73 -2.74 12.38 -11.29
C ARG A 73 -2.59 11.69 -9.93
N ARG A 74 -1.59 10.83 -9.77
CA ARG A 74 -1.33 10.14 -8.49
C ARG A 74 -0.74 11.10 -7.46
N PHE A 75 0.21 11.93 -7.86
CA PHE A 75 0.82 12.94 -6.99
C PHE A 75 -0.23 13.90 -6.40
N ARG A 76 -1.06 14.53 -7.25
CA ARG A 76 -2.11 15.47 -6.81
C ARG A 76 -3.18 14.85 -5.93
N ARG A 77 -3.40 13.55 -6.06
CA ARG A 77 -4.39 12.81 -5.27
C ARG A 77 -3.89 12.52 -3.85
N ILE A 78 -2.60 12.22 -3.70
CA ILE A 78 -2.05 11.64 -2.48
C ILE A 78 -1.30 12.68 -1.67
N VAL A 79 -0.35 13.37 -2.29
CA VAL A 79 0.62 14.21 -1.57
C VAL A 79 -0.04 15.39 -0.83
N PRO A 80 -1.00 16.14 -1.41
CA PRO A 80 -1.62 17.26 -0.70
C PRO A 80 -2.35 16.82 0.57
N LEU A 81 -3.15 15.76 0.49
CA LEU A 81 -3.90 15.26 1.65
C LEU A 81 -2.97 14.66 2.70
N TYR A 82 -1.96 13.92 2.26
CA TYR A 82 -0.95 13.34 3.14
C TYR A 82 -0.19 14.43 3.92
N LEU A 83 0.31 15.47 3.24
CA LEU A 83 1.04 16.56 3.89
C LEU A 83 0.15 17.36 4.85
N LEU A 84 -1.11 17.59 4.47
CA LEU A 84 -2.08 18.28 5.33
C LEU A 84 -2.29 17.58 6.68
N ILE A 85 -2.25 16.24 6.70
CA ILE A 85 -2.43 15.45 7.91
C ILE A 85 -1.11 15.21 8.65
N SER A 86 -0.03 14.91 7.90
CA SER A 86 1.26 14.54 8.48
C SER A 86 2.02 15.72 9.07
N ILE A 87 1.93 16.92 8.51
CA ILE A 87 2.65 18.10 9.02
C ILE A 87 2.18 18.48 10.45
N PRO A 88 0.86 18.66 10.73
CA PRO A 88 0.40 18.93 12.09
C PRO A 88 0.78 17.83 13.07
N TYR A 89 0.66 16.56 12.65
CA TYR A 89 1.05 15.43 13.48
C TYR A 89 2.55 15.45 13.80
N ALA A 90 3.41 15.71 12.81
CA ALA A 90 4.85 15.81 12.98
C ALA A 90 5.25 16.98 13.88
N ILE A 91 4.56 18.13 13.83
CA ILE A 91 4.80 19.27 14.72
C ILE A 91 4.52 18.90 16.18
N VAL A 92 3.44 18.15 16.45
CA VAL A 92 3.12 17.68 17.79
C VAL A 92 4.15 16.64 18.26
N ALA A 93 4.49 15.68 17.40
CA ALA A 93 5.49 14.65 17.67
C ALA A 93 6.92 15.19 17.82
N TYR A 94 7.21 16.36 17.24
CA TYR A 94 8.52 17.03 17.38
C TYR A 94 8.91 17.25 18.84
N LYS A 95 7.92 17.52 19.70
CA LYS A 95 8.13 17.75 21.13
C LYS A 95 8.53 16.49 21.91
N THR A 96 8.37 15.30 21.32
CA THR A 96 8.61 14.01 21.99
C THR A 96 9.84 13.26 21.47
N GLY A 97 10.74 13.92 20.72
CA GLY A 97 12.01 13.33 20.26
C GLY A 97 12.05 12.96 18.78
N PHE A 98 11.32 13.68 17.93
CA PHE A 98 11.33 13.50 16.47
C PHE A 98 12.70 13.83 15.86
N GLY A 99 13.33 12.85 15.22
CA GLY A 99 14.64 12.98 14.60
C GLY A 99 14.57 13.43 13.14
N TRP A 100 15.75 13.71 12.56
CA TRP A 100 15.88 14.03 11.13
C TRP A 100 15.43 12.86 10.24
N ARG A 101 15.56 11.61 10.71
CA ARG A 101 15.12 10.40 9.98
C ARG A 101 13.61 10.34 9.84
N ASP A 102 12.89 10.67 10.90
CA ASP A 102 11.42 10.74 10.89
C ASP A 102 10.95 11.85 9.96
N ALA A 103 11.65 12.99 9.93
CA ALA A 103 11.37 14.08 9.00
C ALA A 103 11.57 13.65 7.54
N VAL A 104 12.67 12.95 7.24
CA VAL A 104 12.94 12.41 5.90
C VAL A 104 11.89 11.38 5.49
N ALA A 105 11.61 10.41 6.36
CA ALA A 105 10.58 9.39 6.10
C ALA A 105 9.20 10.01 5.90
N THR A 106 8.87 11.06 6.65
CA THR A 106 7.60 11.76 6.55
C THR A 106 7.51 12.60 5.27
N LEU A 107 8.49 13.45 4.98
CA LEU A 107 8.40 14.39 3.85
C LEU A 107 8.61 13.71 2.50
N LEU A 108 9.56 12.77 2.42
CA LEU A 108 9.90 12.10 1.17
C LEU A 108 9.13 10.79 0.96
N LEU A 109 8.34 10.33 1.95
CA LEU A 109 7.70 9.01 1.93
C LEU A 109 8.72 7.89 1.65
N TRP A 110 9.93 8.06 2.19
CA TRP A 110 11.07 7.17 1.98
C TRP A 110 11.59 6.66 3.34
N PRO A 111 11.25 5.43 3.73
CA PRO A 111 11.53 4.92 5.08
C PRO A 111 12.97 4.40 5.25
N ALA A 112 13.76 4.37 4.17
CA ALA A 112 15.02 3.63 4.10
C ALA A 112 16.24 4.55 4.09
N THR A 113 16.68 4.98 5.27
CA THR A 113 17.93 5.72 5.42
C THR A 113 19.03 4.76 5.91
N ASP A 114 19.66 5.05 7.03
CA ASP A 114 20.61 4.19 7.74
C ASP A 114 19.92 3.16 8.66
N GLN A 115 18.65 3.37 8.97
CA GLN A 115 17.77 2.36 9.57
C GLN A 115 16.37 2.44 8.91
N MET A 116 15.56 1.40 9.11
CA MET A 116 14.13 1.47 8.77
C MET A 116 13.43 2.42 9.74
N THR A 117 12.83 3.47 9.20
CA THR A 117 12.08 4.45 10.00
C THR A 117 10.72 4.66 9.36
N ALA A 118 9.66 4.41 10.12
CA ALA A 118 8.31 4.68 9.66
C ALA A 118 8.06 6.20 9.65
N PRO A 119 7.24 6.72 8.71
CA PRO A 119 6.81 8.11 8.77
C PRO A 119 6.10 8.44 10.09
N ALA A 120 6.07 9.73 10.43
CA ALA A 120 5.43 10.24 11.65
C ALA A 120 4.02 9.67 11.84
N LEU A 121 3.21 9.70 10.78
CA LEU A 121 1.89 9.10 10.78
C LEU A 121 2.04 7.57 10.68
N PRO A 122 1.65 6.79 11.72
CA PRO A 122 1.91 5.36 11.73
C PRO A 122 1.31 4.63 10.53
N ALA A 123 0.15 5.08 10.02
CA ALA A 123 -0.50 4.50 8.85
C ALA A 123 0.20 4.79 7.51
N ALA A 124 1.11 5.78 7.45
CA ALA A 124 1.75 6.21 6.20
C ALA A 124 2.90 5.29 5.73
N TRP A 125 3.29 4.29 6.52
CA TRP A 125 4.28 3.30 6.10
C TRP A 125 3.86 2.55 4.82
N THR A 126 2.58 2.19 4.68
CA THR A 126 2.04 1.56 3.46
C THR A 126 2.02 2.52 2.28
N LEU A 127 1.87 3.82 2.53
CA LEU A 127 1.89 4.85 1.50
C LEU A 127 3.27 4.96 0.82
N CYS A 128 4.35 4.67 1.56
CA CYS A 128 5.70 4.61 1.00
C CYS A 128 5.78 3.55 -0.12
N PHE A 129 5.18 2.38 0.11
CA PHE A 129 5.08 1.33 -0.92
C PHE A 129 4.18 1.76 -2.08
N GLU A 130 3.06 2.43 -1.80
CA GLU A 130 2.18 2.93 -2.88
C GLU A 130 2.93 3.90 -3.81
N MET A 131 3.74 4.81 -3.24
CA MET A 131 4.58 5.73 -4.01
C MET A 131 5.69 5.01 -4.77
N LEU A 132 6.31 3.98 -4.19
CA LEU A 132 7.27 3.11 -4.88
C LEU A 132 6.63 2.44 -6.11
N PHE A 133 5.42 1.91 -5.97
CA PHE A 133 4.70 1.29 -7.09
C PHE A 133 4.31 2.29 -8.17
N TYR A 134 3.92 3.51 -7.80
CA TYR A 134 3.68 4.57 -8.78
C TYR A 134 4.95 5.00 -9.51
N ALA A 135 6.09 5.08 -8.81
CA ALA A 135 7.37 5.39 -9.43
C ALA A 135 7.77 4.29 -10.41
N ALA A 136 7.72 3.02 -10.00
CA ALA A 136 8.01 1.87 -10.84
C ALA A 136 7.10 1.81 -12.09
N ALA A 137 5.78 2.00 -11.92
CA ALA A 137 4.85 2.04 -13.04
C ALA A 137 5.14 3.21 -13.98
N THR A 138 5.49 4.39 -13.45
CA THR A 138 5.87 5.55 -14.26
C THR A 138 7.12 5.27 -15.07
N MET A 139 8.15 4.65 -14.48
CA MET A 139 9.38 4.23 -15.18
C MET A 139 9.07 3.26 -16.32
N VAL A 140 8.23 2.24 -16.08
CA VAL A 140 7.82 1.29 -17.13
C VAL A 140 7.02 1.97 -18.26
N LEU A 141 6.24 3.01 -17.95
CA LEU A 141 5.55 3.82 -18.96
C LEU A 141 6.50 4.72 -19.77
N VAL A 142 7.66 5.11 -19.22
CA VAL A 142 8.69 5.84 -19.96
C VAL A 142 9.40 4.91 -20.93
N ASP A 143 9.89 3.77 -20.44
CA ASP A 143 10.51 2.72 -21.25
C ASP A 143 10.13 1.33 -20.69
N ARG A 144 9.49 0.53 -21.53
CA ARG A 144 9.06 -0.83 -21.17
C ARG A 144 10.24 -1.76 -20.87
N ARG A 145 11.44 -1.47 -21.39
CA ARG A 145 12.65 -2.26 -21.10
C ARG A 145 13.06 -2.18 -19.63
N LEU A 146 12.71 -1.08 -18.94
CA LEU A 146 13.00 -0.90 -17.52
C LEU A 146 12.25 -1.89 -16.63
N LEU A 147 11.18 -2.55 -17.14
CA LEU A 147 10.49 -3.60 -16.41
C LEU A 147 11.44 -4.72 -15.96
N TRP A 148 12.28 -5.21 -16.86
CA TRP A 148 13.21 -6.30 -16.53
C TRP A 148 14.26 -5.87 -15.51
N GLY A 149 14.75 -4.63 -15.61
CA GLY A 149 15.66 -4.06 -14.62
C GLY A 149 15.00 -3.94 -13.24
N LEU A 150 13.76 -3.46 -13.18
CA LEU A 150 12.99 -3.34 -11.93
C LEU A 150 12.70 -4.70 -11.31
N LEU A 151 12.30 -5.70 -12.11
CA LEU A 151 12.12 -7.07 -11.64
C LEU A 151 13.42 -7.65 -11.08
N GLY A 152 14.55 -7.40 -11.75
CA GLY A 152 15.87 -7.79 -11.26
C GLY A 152 16.23 -7.11 -9.94
N ILE A 153 15.99 -5.80 -9.82
CA ILE A 153 16.26 -5.03 -8.59
C ILE A 153 15.40 -5.55 -7.43
N PHE A 154 14.09 -5.71 -7.62
CA PHE A 154 13.20 -6.22 -6.58
C PHE A 154 13.52 -7.67 -6.22
N GLY A 155 13.83 -8.52 -7.21
CA GLY A 155 14.26 -9.90 -6.97
C GLY A 155 15.55 -9.97 -6.16
N LEU A 156 16.55 -9.17 -6.52
CA LEU A 156 17.82 -9.08 -5.79
C LEU A 156 17.61 -8.54 -4.37
N ALA A 157 16.83 -7.47 -4.21
CA ALA A 157 16.51 -6.91 -2.91
C ALA A 157 15.77 -7.90 -2.00
N MET A 158 14.93 -8.75 -2.58
CA MET A 158 14.26 -9.82 -1.85
C MET A 158 15.24 -10.88 -1.34
N MET A 159 16.23 -11.27 -2.15
CA MET A 159 17.26 -12.23 -1.76
C MET A 159 18.21 -11.70 -0.68
N PHE A 160 18.58 -10.42 -0.76
CA PHE A 160 19.53 -9.77 0.15
C PHE A 160 18.86 -8.84 1.16
N ARG A 161 17.61 -9.14 1.53
CA ARG A 161 16.77 -8.27 2.37
C ARG A 161 17.43 -7.89 3.70
N SER A 162 18.17 -8.81 4.31
CA SER A 162 18.83 -8.60 5.61
C SER A 162 20.11 -7.76 5.53
N ALA A 163 20.65 -7.49 4.33
CA ALA A 163 21.93 -6.81 4.17
C ALA A 163 21.84 -5.29 4.38
N GLY A 164 20.65 -4.69 4.39
CA GLY A 164 20.50 -3.29 4.76
C GLY A 164 19.08 -2.74 4.66
N PRO A 165 18.83 -1.53 5.18
CA PRO A 165 17.48 -0.94 5.26
C PRO A 165 16.81 -0.76 3.90
N VAL A 166 17.57 -0.31 2.88
CA VAL A 166 17.04 -0.14 1.52
C VAL A 166 16.58 -1.47 0.93
N LEU A 167 17.37 -2.54 1.12
CA LEU A 167 17.01 -3.88 0.66
C LEU A 167 15.85 -4.44 1.49
N GLN A 168 15.74 -4.08 2.77
CA GLN A 168 14.60 -4.45 3.61
C GLN A 168 13.29 -3.87 3.10
N PHE A 169 13.31 -2.64 2.59
CA PHE A 169 12.17 -1.97 1.97
C PHE A 169 11.87 -2.49 0.57
N LEU A 170 12.88 -2.56 -0.31
CA LEU A 170 12.73 -3.03 -1.69
C LEU A 170 12.54 -4.55 -1.83
N GLY A 171 12.80 -5.32 -0.77
CA GLY A 171 12.57 -6.76 -0.68
C GLY A 171 11.35 -7.14 0.17
N ASN A 172 10.44 -6.20 0.40
CA ASN A 172 9.26 -6.44 1.23
C ASN A 172 8.21 -7.32 0.51
N PRO A 173 7.58 -8.31 1.19
CA PRO A 173 6.52 -9.16 0.63
C PRO A 173 5.37 -8.41 -0.07
N LEU A 174 5.04 -7.19 0.35
CA LEU A 174 4.02 -6.35 -0.29
C LEU A 174 4.28 -6.14 -1.80
N ILE A 175 5.53 -6.21 -2.24
CA ILE A 175 5.91 -6.11 -3.66
C ILE A 175 5.43 -7.34 -4.44
N ILE A 176 5.46 -8.52 -3.83
CA ILE A 176 4.94 -9.75 -4.43
C ILE A 176 3.42 -9.68 -4.54
N GLU A 177 2.73 -9.24 -3.49
CA GLU A 177 1.27 -9.06 -3.51
C GLU A 177 0.82 -8.09 -4.59
N PHE A 178 1.54 -6.97 -4.71
CA PHE A 178 1.34 -6.03 -5.80
C PHE A 178 1.56 -6.68 -7.17
N GLY A 179 2.64 -7.45 -7.34
CA GLY A 179 2.94 -8.22 -8.54
C GLY A 179 1.86 -9.25 -8.88
N PHE A 180 1.30 -9.93 -7.87
CA PHE A 180 0.18 -10.85 -8.00
C PHE A 180 -1.07 -10.13 -8.52
N GLY A 181 -1.34 -8.92 -8.03
CA GLY A 181 -2.36 -8.03 -8.57
C GLY A 181 -2.18 -7.71 -10.06
N ILE A 182 -0.94 -7.44 -10.48
CA ILE A 182 -0.62 -7.25 -11.91
C ILE A 182 -0.90 -8.53 -12.69
N ALA A 183 -0.44 -9.70 -12.20
CA ALA A 183 -0.66 -10.98 -12.85
C ALA A 183 -2.15 -11.29 -13.02
N LEU A 184 -2.97 -11.04 -11.99
CA LEU A 184 -4.44 -11.17 -12.05
C LEU A 184 -5.08 -10.25 -13.08
N ALA A 185 -4.53 -9.05 -13.31
CA ALA A 185 -5.03 -8.17 -14.35
C ALA A 185 -4.80 -8.73 -15.77
N TYR A 186 -3.77 -9.55 -15.99
CA TYR A 186 -3.50 -10.17 -17.29
C TYR A 186 -3.95 -11.63 -17.37
N ALA A 187 -4.36 -12.23 -16.25
CA ALA A 187 -4.89 -13.58 -16.22
C ALA A 187 -6.06 -13.73 -17.21
N PRO A 188 -6.10 -14.83 -17.97
CA PRO A 188 -7.23 -15.12 -18.84
C PRO A 188 -8.52 -15.04 -18.04
N LYS A 189 -9.58 -14.49 -18.63
CA LYS A 189 -10.91 -14.55 -18.01
C LYS A 189 -11.28 -16.02 -17.89
N TRP A 190 -11.13 -16.57 -16.70
CA TRP A 190 -11.73 -17.85 -16.39
C TRP A 190 -13.23 -17.69 -16.63
N ARG A 191 -13.80 -18.56 -17.47
CA ARG A 191 -15.25 -18.66 -17.60
C ARG A 191 -15.80 -18.72 -16.19
N PRO A 192 -16.77 -17.89 -15.81
CA PRO A 192 -17.32 -17.95 -14.47
C PRO A 192 -17.83 -19.38 -14.30
N ALA A 193 -17.17 -20.14 -13.44
CA ALA A 193 -17.82 -21.31 -12.89
C ALA A 193 -19.03 -20.73 -12.17
N VAL A 194 -20.21 -21.03 -12.71
CA VAL A 194 -21.51 -20.72 -12.12
C VAL A 194 -21.60 -21.51 -10.83
N TRP A 195 -20.83 -21.12 -9.83
CA TRP A 195 -21.04 -21.55 -8.48
C TRP A 195 -22.23 -20.76 -8.00
N CYS A 196 -23.35 -21.47 -7.95
CA CYS A 196 -24.64 -21.09 -7.41
C CYS A 196 -24.54 -19.94 -6.39
N LEU A 197 -24.91 -18.73 -6.81
CA LEU A 197 -25.47 -17.74 -5.91
C LEU A 197 -26.98 -17.95 -5.90
N PRO A 198 -27.57 -18.67 -4.93
CA PRO A 198 -28.98 -18.49 -4.65
C PRO A 198 -29.08 -17.27 -3.74
N ILE A 199 -29.23 -16.08 -4.30
CA ILE A 199 -29.75 -14.96 -3.52
C ILE A 199 -30.93 -14.40 -4.30
N GLY A 200 -32.11 -14.72 -3.78
CA GLY A 200 -33.39 -14.41 -4.36
C GLY A 200 -33.61 -12.92 -4.63
N ALA A 201 -34.12 -12.65 -5.81
CA ALA A 201 -34.85 -11.43 -6.14
C ALA A 201 -36.03 -11.85 -7.04
N ALA A 202 -37.00 -12.53 -6.43
CA ALA A 202 -38.35 -12.70 -6.95
C ALA A 202 -39.30 -12.51 -5.75
N ALA A 203 -39.66 -11.26 -5.51
CA ALA A 203 -40.89 -10.81 -4.87
C ALA A 203 -41.07 -9.33 -5.22
#